data_AF-A0AAE0ZTK6-F1
#
_entry.id   AF-A0AAE0ZTK6-F1
#
_cell.length_a   1.000
_cell.length_b   1.000
_cell.length_c   1.000
_cell.angle_alpha   90.00
_cell.angle_beta   90.00
_cell.angle_gamma   90.00
#
_symmetry.space_group_name_H-M   'P 1'
#
loop_
_entity.id
_entity.type
_entity.pdbx_description
1 polymer ?
#
loop_
_entity_poly.entity_id
_entity_poly.type
_entity_poly.pdbx_seq_one_letter_code
_entity_poly.pdbx_strand_id
1 'polypeptide(L)' 'MGKYFHPSEVAILVLGYLKESNLYKTFACFMKESKDLKPYWQHVRSGKVPDLHICGYDLTAMLEEFAASKLARSGKL' A
#
# COMPACT_ATOMS: atom_id res chain seq x y z
N MET A 1 -19.94 10.93 -3.13
CA MET A 1 -18.49 11.07 -2.88
C MET A 1 -17.83 9.76 -3.26
N GLY A 2 -17.04 9.74 -4.34
CA GLY A 2 -16.37 8.53 -4.80
C GLY A 2 -15.31 8.08 -3.81
N LYS A 3 -15.31 6.81 -3.41
CA LYS A 3 -14.17 6.23 -2.71
C LYS A 3 -13.03 6.19 -3.73
N TYR A 4 -12.01 7.02 -3.55
CA TYR A 4 -10.87 7.07 -4.47
C TYR A 4 -9.99 5.83 -4.36
N PHE A 5 -9.97 5.18 -3.19
CA PHE A 5 -9.23 3.94 -2.94
C PHE A 5 -10.05 2.98 -2.07
N HIS A 6 -9.95 1.68 -2.35
CA HIS A 6 -10.49 0.61 -1.53
C HIS A 6 -9.53 0.29 -0.36
N PRO A 7 -10.06 -0.15 0.81
CA PRO A 7 -9.23 -0.57 1.92
C PRO A 7 -8.20 -1.65 1.55
N SER A 8 -8.53 -2.54 0.61
CA SER A 8 -7.62 -3.55 0.09
C SER A 8 -6.41 -2.96 -0.61
N GLU A 9 -6.57 -1.84 -1.34
CA GLU A 9 -5.47 -1.18 -2.03
C GLU A 9 -4.51 -0.51 -1.02
N VAL A 10 -5.05 0.10 0.03
CA VAL A 10 -4.24 0.64 1.13
C VAL A 10 -3.48 -0.48 1.85
N ALA A 11 -4.11 -1.63 2.08
CA ALA A 11 -3.46 -2.79 2.68
C ALA A 11 -2.31 -3.34 1.81
N ILE A 12 -2.45 -3.27 0.49
CA ILE A 12 -1.39 -3.65 -0.47
C ILE A 12 -0.18 -2.72 -0.34
N LEU A 13 -0.39 -1.40 -0.23
CA LEU A 13 0.70 -0.44 0.00
C LEU A 13 1.46 -0.72 1.29
N VAL A 14 0.74 -1.04 2.36
CA VAL A 14 1.36 -1.42 3.65
C VAL A 14 2.18 -2.69 3.49
N LEU A 15 1.68 -3.69 2.75
CA LEU A 15 2.46 -4.89 2.44
C LEU A 15 3.74 -4.57 1.66
N GLY A 16 3.68 -3.63 0.71
CA GLY A 16 4.84 -3.16 -0.04
C GLY A 16 5.91 -2.60 0.88
N TYR A 17 5.52 -1.65 1.72
CA TYR A 17 6.40 -1.05 2.73
C TYR A 17 7.03 -2.10 3.66
N LEU A 18 6.22 -3.03 4.18
CA LEU A 18 6.72 -4.08 5.09
C LEU A 18 7.75 -4.98 4.39
N LYS A 19 7.53 -5.29 3.10
CA LYS A 19 8.45 -6.10 2.29
C LYS A 19 9.76 -5.37 2.04
N GLU A 20 9.70 -4.11 1.59
CA GLU A 20 10.88 -3.27 1.32
C GLU A 20 11.70 -3.01 2.58
N SER A 21 11.03 -2.87 3.72
CA SER A 21 11.66 -2.68 5.03
C SER A 21 12.18 -3.99 5.66
N ASN A 22 12.12 -5.12 4.96
CA ASN A 22 12.51 -6.45 5.45
C ASN A 22 11.76 -6.91 6.72
N LEU A 23 10.53 -6.44 6.94
CA LEU A 23 9.72 -6.73 8.13
C LEU A 23 8.89 -8.01 7.94
N TYR A 24 9.55 -9.11 7.61
CA TYR A 24 8.89 -10.35 7.15
C TYR A 24 7.92 -10.97 8.17
N LYS A 25 8.21 -10.88 9.48
CA LYS A 25 7.30 -11.38 10.53
C LYS A 25 6.00 -10.58 10.56
N THR A 26 6.11 -9.26 10.51
CA THR A 26 4.97 -8.34 10.46
C THR A 26 4.19 -8.50 9.16
N PHE A 27 4.88 -8.64 8.04
CA PHE A 27 4.28 -8.93 6.74
C PHE A 27 3.39 -10.17 6.79
N ALA A 28 3.90 -11.29 7.32
CA ALA A 28 3.13 -12.52 7.45
C ALA A 28 1.92 -12.38 8.39
N CYS A 29 2.09 -11.70 9.51
CA CYS A 29 1.01 -11.42 10.46
C CYS A 29 -0.09 -10.56 9.83
N PHE A 30 0.31 -9.47 9.19
CA PHE A 30 -0.58 -8.51 8.53
C PHE A 30 -1.40 -9.19 7.42
N MET A 31 -0.77 -10.02 6.59
CA MET A 31 -1.49 -10.82 5.58
C MET A 31 -2.51 -11.79 6.20
N LYS A 32 -2.19 -12.38 7.36
CA LYS A 32 -3.06 -13.35 8.02
C LYS A 32 -4.30 -12.69 8.63
N GLU A 33 -4.14 -11.51 9.21
CA GLU A 33 -5.22 -10.79 9.91
C GLU A 33 -6.11 -9.98 8.96
N SER A 34 -5.54 -9.53 7.84
CA SER A 34 -6.26 -8.71 6.85
C SER A 34 -7.14 -9.57 5.94
N LYS A 35 -8.43 -9.69 6.28
CA LYS A 35 -9.41 -10.45 5.48
C LYS A 35 -9.52 -9.97 4.03
N ASP A 36 -9.34 -8.67 3.81
CA ASP A 36 -9.42 -8.04 2.49
C ASP A 36 -8.25 -8.44 1.57
N LEU A 37 -7.17 -8.98 2.13
CA LEU A 37 -6.02 -9.49 1.38
C LEU A 37 -6.17 -10.97 0.98
N LYS A 38 -7.28 -11.63 1.29
CA LYS A 38 -7.50 -13.04 0.92
C LYS A 38 -7.50 -13.27 -0.61
N PRO A 39 -8.21 -12.49 -1.44
CA PRO A 39 -8.15 -12.65 -2.90
C PRO A 39 -6.76 -12.39 -3.45
N TYR A 40 -6.07 -11.40 -2.87
CA TYR A 40 -4.70 -11.06 -3.19
C TYR A 40 -3.75 -12.23 -2.91
N TRP A 41 -3.86 -12.87 -1.74
CA TRP A 41 -3.07 -14.06 -1.39
C TRP A 41 -3.26 -15.15 -2.44
N GLN A 42 -4.51 -15.48 -2.78
CA GLN A 42 -4.80 -16.50 -3.81
C GLN A 42 -4.10 -16.20 -5.14
N HIS A 43 -3.99 -14.92 -5.51
CA HIS A 43 -3.25 -14.48 -6.68
C HIS A 43 -1.74 -14.75 -6.57
N VAL A 44 -1.12 -14.39 -5.44
CA VAL A 44 0.30 -14.68 -5.16
C VAL A 44 0.59 -16.18 -5.18
N ARG A 45 -0.30 -16.99 -4.59
CA ARG A 45 -0.20 -18.47 -4.55
C ARG A 45 -0.20 -19.10 -5.94
N SER A 46 -0.81 -18.43 -6.92
CA SER A 46 -0.84 -18.86 -8.32
C SER A 46 0.44 -18.52 -9.11
N GLY A 47 1.46 -17.95 -8.44
CA GLY A 47 2.74 -17.57 -9.06
C GLY A 47 2.72 -16.18 -9.71
N LYS A 48 1.63 -15.41 -9.54
CA LYS A 48 1.56 -14.04 -10.05
C LYS A 48 2.20 -13.07 -9.06
N VAL A 49 3.02 -12.15 -9.59
CA VAL A 49 3.58 -11.07 -8.79
C VAL A 49 2.48 -10.04 -8.56
N PRO A 50 2.11 -9.78 -7.31
CA PRO A 50 1.11 -8.77 -7.03
C PRO A 50 1.69 -7.37 -7.24
N ASP A 51 0.88 -6.46 -7.77
CA ASP A 51 1.23 -5.05 -7.77
C ASP A 51 1.14 -4.50 -6.35
N LEU A 52 2.22 -3.88 -5.89
CA LEU A 52 2.34 -3.25 -4.58
C LEU A 52 2.22 -1.72 -4.69
N HIS A 53 1.88 -1.22 -5.87
CA HIS A 53 1.71 0.19 -6.18
C HIS A 53 0.24 0.49 -6.46
N ILE A 54 -0.15 1.74 -6.22
CA ILE A 54 -1.42 2.28 -6.70
C ILE A 54 -1.10 3.42 -7.66
N CYS A 55 -1.63 3.37 -8.88
CA CYS A 55 -1.35 4.36 -9.92
C CYS A 55 0.16 4.56 -10.20
N GLY A 56 0.98 3.51 -10.00
CA GLY A 56 2.44 3.58 -10.15
C GLY A 56 3.21 4.14 -8.96
N TYR A 57 2.52 4.49 -7.86
CA TYR A 57 3.14 4.99 -6.63
C TYR A 57 3.19 3.91 -5.55
N ASP A 58 4.34 3.78 -4.89
CA ASP A 58 4.44 3.06 -3.62
C ASP A 58 3.94 3.93 -2.45
N LEU A 59 3.93 3.37 -1.23
CA LEU A 59 3.46 4.07 -0.04
C LEU A 59 4.26 5.35 0.24
N THR A 60 5.58 5.27 0.10
CA THR A 60 6.50 6.38 0.41
C THR A 60 6.26 7.53 -0.54
N ALA A 61 6.24 7.26 -1.85
CA ALA A 61 5.99 8.24 -2.89
C ALA A 61 4.63 8.92 -2.72
N MET A 62 3.59 8.17 -2.33
CA MET A 62 2.27 8.75 -2.03
C MET A 62 2.28 9.69 -0.82
N LEU A 63 3.02 9.35 0.24
CA LEU A 63 3.14 10.19 1.43
C LEU A 63 3.94 11.47 1.13
N GLU A 64 4.98 11.37 0.31
CA GLU A 64 5.78 12.51 -0.15
C GLU A 64 4.94 13.49 -0.98
N GLU A 65 4.20 12.99 -1.98
CA GLU A 65 3.29 13.79 -2.80
C GLU A 65 2.20 14.47 -1.95
N PHE A 66 1.63 13.74 -0.98
CA PHE A 66 0.67 14.30 -0.05
C PHE A 66 1.28 15.43 0.80
N ALA A 67 2.48 15.22 1.33
CA ALA A 67 3.19 16.21 2.14
C ALA A 67 3.50 17.46 1.31
N ALA A 68 4.06 17.30 0.10
CA ALA A 68 4.34 18.39 -0.82
C ALA A 68 3.07 19.21 -1.15
N SER A 69 1.97 18.53 -1.47
CA SER A 69 0.67 19.17 -1.73
C SER A 69 0.13 19.94 -0.51
N LYS A 70 0.38 19.45 0.70
CA LYS A 70 -0.03 20.15 1.94
C LYS A 70 0.84 21.39 2.21
N LEU A 71 2.15 21.30 1.98
CA LEU A 71 3.07 22.43 2.14
C LEU A 71 2.79 23.55 1.14
N ALA A 72 2.55 23.21 -0.13
CA ALA A 72 2.20 24.16 -1.18
C ALA A 72 0.91 24.92 -0.86
N ARG A 73 -0.12 24.23 -0.35
CA ARG A 73 -1.37 24.85 0.10
C ARG A 73 -1.21 25.75 1.34
N SER A 74 -0.19 25.50 2.15
CA SER A 74 0.05 26.25 3.38
C SER A 74 0.95 27.48 3.16
N GLY A 75 1.38 27.75 1.92
CA GLY A 75 2.33 28.82 1.60
C GLY A 75 3.71 28.62 2.26
N LYS A 76 4.07 27.37 2.58
CA LYS A 76 5.36 27.00 3.21
C LYS A 76 6.39 26.49 2.20
N LEU A 77 6.10 26.66 0.91
CA LEU A 77 6.99 26.43 -0.23
C LEU A 77 7.03 27.71 -1.06
#